data_AF-A0A6L7ULC1-F1
#
_entry.id   AF-A0A6L7ULC1-F1
#
_cell.length_a   1.000
_cell.length_b   1.000
_cell.length_c   1.000
_cell.angle_alpha   90.00
_cell.angle_beta   90.00
_cell.angle_gamma   90.00
#
_symmetry.space_group_name_H-M   'P 1'
#
loop_
_entity.id
_entity.type
_entity.pdbx_description
1 polymer ?
#
loop_
_entity_poly.entity_id
_entity_poly.type
_entity_poly.pdbx_seq_one_letter_code
_entity_poly.pdbx_strand_id
1 'polypeptide(L)'
;KVRERFLAEIDDPTVREAKRRAAVDLFRIADRDACRHRGLLAYFGEDFEACGESCDVCTGLGVTDLVDVLPVLKRKPRAGRAGGHVAGGRATAADADRSPSDPTFQRLRTLRKQLADARGVPAYIVFSDQVLWDLIDLRPGSPEEMLRVPGIGPAKLEQYGDVFLDALREG
;
A
#
# COMPACT_ATOMS: atom_id res chain seq x y z
N LYS A 1 -2.99 -28.47 19.70
CA LYS A 1 -2.32 -29.78 19.46
C LYS A 1 -1.18 -29.79 18.43
N VAL A 2 -1.03 -28.82 17.51
CA VAL A 2 0.23 -28.65 16.71
C VAL A 2 1.19 -27.67 17.38
N ARG A 3 0.67 -26.53 17.85
CA ARG A 3 1.43 -25.48 18.52
C ARG A 3 2.09 -25.90 19.84
N GLU A 4 1.45 -26.79 20.60
CA GLU A 4 2.00 -27.33 21.86
C GLU A 4 3.24 -28.17 21.62
N ARG A 5 3.33 -28.85 20.48
CA ARG A 5 4.50 -29.66 20.08
C ARG A 5 5.72 -28.78 19.82
N PHE A 6 5.56 -27.68 19.08
CA PHE A 6 6.65 -26.73 18.81
C PHE A 6 7.15 -26.00 20.06
N LEU A 7 6.29 -25.76 21.06
CA LEU A 7 6.70 -25.20 22.35
C LEU A 7 7.40 -26.24 23.24
N ALA A 8 7.12 -27.53 23.06
CA ALA A 8 7.76 -28.60 23.82
C ALA A 8 9.25 -28.76 23.44
N GLU A 9 9.60 -28.47 22.18
CA GLU A 9 10.95 -28.61 21.60
C GLU A 9 11.92 -27.46 21.95
N ILE A 10 11.45 -26.40 22.63
CA ILE A 10 12.30 -25.26 23.03
C ILE A 10 12.87 -25.52 24.42
N ASP A 11 14.16 -25.79 24.57
CA ASP A 11 14.76 -26.10 25.88
C ASP A 11 14.67 -24.94 26.88
N ASP A 12 14.95 -23.71 26.44
CA ASP A 12 14.96 -22.52 27.30
C ASP A 12 13.55 -22.17 27.81
N PRO A 13 13.31 -22.18 29.14
CA PRO A 13 11.99 -21.93 29.72
C PRO A 13 11.49 -20.50 29.50
N THR A 14 12.40 -19.52 29.45
CA THR A 14 12.04 -18.11 29.24
C THR A 14 11.59 -17.87 27.80
N VAL A 15 12.30 -18.46 26.83
CA VAL A 15 11.96 -18.40 25.41
C VAL A 15 10.66 -19.14 25.15
N ARG A 16 10.48 -20.32 25.77
CA ARG A 16 9.25 -21.11 25.68
C ARG A 16 8.04 -20.32 26.16
N GLU A 17 8.14 -19.65 27.31
CA GLU A 17 7.04 -18.84 27.85
C GLU A 17 6.78 -17.60 26.99
N ALA A 18 7.83 -16.91 26.52
CA ALA A 18 7.66 -15.78 25.61
C ALA A 18 6.92 -16.18 24.31
N LYS A 19 7.27 -17.33 23.73
CA LYS A 19 6.59 -17.90 22.54
C LYS A 19 5.16 -18.36 22.85
N ARG A 20 4.93 -18.94 24.02
CA ARG A 20 3.59 -19.28 24.50
C ARG A 20 2.74 -18.03 24.59
N ARG A 21 3.22 -16.98 25.26
CA ARG A 21 2.55 -15.68 25.41
C ARG A 21 2.23 -15.05 24.06
N ALA A 22 3.24 -14.85 23.21
CA ALA A 22 3.06 -14.20 21.90
C ALA A 22 1.97 -14.87 21.05
N ALA A 23 1.95 -16.20 21.03
CA ALA A 23 0.95 -16.87 20.24
C ALA A 23 -0.42 -16.94 20.95
N VAL A 24 -0.53 -16.76 22.28
CA VAL A 24 -1.83 -16.53 22.95
C VAL A 24 -2.35 -15.14 22.60
N ASP A 25 -1.46 -14.15 22.56
CA ASP A 25 -1.81 -12.78 22.17
C ASP A 25 -2.34 -12.70 20.74
N LEU A 26 -1.79 -13.49 19.82
CA LEU A 26 -2.36 -13.61 18.46
C LEU A 26 -3.83 -14.09 18.47
N PHE A 27 -4.16 -15.15 19.22
CA PHE A 27 -5.56 -15.60 19.33
C PHE A 27 -6.42 -14.56 20.02
N ARG A 28 -5.91 -13.85 21.03
CA ARG A 28 -6.62 -12.73 21.65
C ARG A 28 -6.94 -11.63 20.63
N ILE A 29 -6.03 -11.31 19.70
CA ILE A 29 -6.30 -10.30 18.66
C ILE A 29 -7.35 -10.81 17.67
N ALA A 30 -7.29 -12.09 17.30
CA ALA A 30 -8.20 -12.71 16.33
C ALA A 30 -9.61 -12.98 16.88
N ASP A 31 -9.74 -13.27 18.18
CA ASP A 31 -11.00 -13.75 18.76
C ASP A 31 -11.67 -12.75 19.73
N ARG A 32 -11.02 -11.64 20.10
CA ARG A 32 -11.64 -10.65 20.99
C ARG A 32 -12.63 -9.74 20.27
N ASP A 33 -13.74 -9.45 20.96
CA ASP A 33 -14.69 -8.38 20.65
C ASP A 33 -14.13 -6.99 21.04
N ALA A 34 -12.91 -6.69 20.60
CA ALA A 34 -12.26 -5.40 20.80
C ALA A 34 -11.64 -4.90 19.50
N CYS A 35 -11.44 -3.59 19.38
CA CYS A 35 -10.83 -2.99 18.18
C CYS A 35 -9.55 -3.74 17.77
N ARG A 36 -9.52 -4.21 16.51
CA ARG A 36 -8.38 -4.95 15.95
C ARG A 36 -7.08 -4.14 15.99
N HIS A 37 -7.15 -2.86 15.65
CA HIS A 37 -5.98 -1.97 15.62
C HIS A 37 -5.37 -1.79 17.01
N ARG A 38 -6.20 -1.57 18.02
CA ARG A 38 -5.74 -1.53 19.42
C ARG A 38 -5.08 -2.85 19.83
N GLY A 39 -5.68 -3.99 19.47
CA GLY A 39 -5.10 -5.30 19.78
C GLY A 39 -3.74 -5.52 19.11
N LEU A 40 -3.60 -5.13 17.84
CA LEU A 40 -2.35 -5.23 17.08
C LEU A 40 -1.25 -4.32 17.64
N LEU A 41 -1.56 -3.07 17.96
CA LEU A 41 -0.58 -2.13 18.51
C LEU A 41 -0.16 -2.53 19.92
N ALA A 42 -1.09 -2.99 20.76
CA ALA A 42 -0.78 -3.50 22.08
C ALA A 42 0.18 -4.71 22.04
N TYR A 43 0.14 -5.54 20.99
CA TYR A 43 1.11 -6.64 20.81
C TYR A 43 2.55 -6.14 20.61
N PHE A 44 2.71 -4.98 19.99
CA PHE A 44 4.01 -4.30 19.85
C PHE A 44 4.33 -3.38 21.03
N GLY A 45 3.49 -3.35 22.06
CA GLY A 45 3.66 -2.49 23.24
C GLY A 45 3.26 -1.03 23.02
N GLU A 46 2.46 -0.76 21.98
CA GLU A 46 1.95 0.57 21.68
C GLU A 46 0.49 0.73 22.15
N ASP A 47 0.19 1.88 22.76
CA ASP A 47 -1.15 2.23 23.21
C ASP A 47 -1.94 2.95 22.11
N PHE A 48 -3.20 2.53 21.91
CA PHE A 48 -4.06 3.10 20.87
C PHE A 48 -5.54 3.04 21.28
N GLU A 49 -6.29 4.09 20.98
CA GLU A 49 -7.73 4.13 21.19
C GLU A 49 -8.48 3.28 20.15
N ALA A 50 -9.78 3.05 20.31
CA ALA A 50 -10.52 2.29 19.29
C ALA A 50 -10.54 3.07 17.96
N CYS A 51 -10.29 2.39 16.83
CA CYS A 51 -10.21 3.07 15.53
C CYS A 51 -11.53 3.71 15.07
N GLY A 52 -12.68 3.30 15.64
CA GLY A 52 -14.01 3.84 15.34
C GLY A 52 -14.58 3.44 13.97
N GLU A 53 -13.80 3.50 12.90
CA GLU A 53 -14.31 3.51 11.53
C GLU A 53 -13.65 2.50 10.57
N SER A 54 -12.60 1.79 10.99
CA SER A 54 -11.75 1.05 10.03
C SER A 54 -11.79 -0.48 10.14
N CYS A 55 -11.90 -1.05 11.35
CA CYS A 55 -11.89 -2.51 11.51
C CYS A 55 -13.30 -3.11 11.60
N ASP A 56 -13.43 -4.40 11.30
CA ASP A 56 -14.66 -5.20 11.40
C ASP A 56 -15.36 -5.01 12.76
N VAL A 57 -14.61 -5.06 13.86
CA VAL A 57 -15.17 -4.91 15.21
C VAL A 57 -15.70 -3.50 15.49
N CYS A 58 -15.01 -2.45 15.03
CA CYS A 58 -15.46 -1.06 15.26
C CYS A 58 -16.59 -0.65 14.33
N THR A 59 -16.57 -1.12 13.08
CA THR A 59 -17.59 -0.83 12.08
C THR A 59 -18.83 -1.71 12.25
N GLY A 60 -18.70 -2.84 12.93
CA GLY A 60 -19.76 -3.85 13.05
C GLY A 60 -20.02 -4.62 11.76
N LEU A 61 -19.17 -4.46 10.74
CA LEU A 61 -19.32 -5.09 9.44
C LEU A 61 -18.73 -6.50 9.48
N GLY A 62 -19.61 -7.50 9.40
CA GLY A 62 -19.25 -8.89 9.22
C GLY A 62 -18.94 -9.23 7.76
N VAL A 63 -18.34 -10.40 7.56
CA VAL A 63 -18.06 -10.93 6.22
C VAL A 63 -19.32 -11.04 5.37
N THR A 64 -20.48 -11.32 5.99
CA THR A 64 -21.79 -11.42 5.35
C THR A 64 -22.30 -10.06 4.88
N ASP A 65 -22.12 -9.02 5.68
CA ASP A 65 -22.54 -7.65 5.33
C ASP A 65 -21.77 -7.13 4.11
N LEU A 66 -20.49 -7.51 4.00
CA LEU A 66 -19.65 -7.21 2.85
C LEU A 66 -20.13 -7.87 1.54
N VAL A 67 -20.86 -9.00 1.61
CA VAL A 67 -21.35 -9.69 0.40
C VAL A 67 -22.58 -8.97 -0.18
N ASP A 68 -23.35 -8.28 0.65
CA ASP A 68 -24.56 -7.56 0.25
C ASP A 68 -24.27 -6.13 -0.21
N VAL A 69 -23.24 -5.48 0.37
CA VAL A 69 -22.83 -4.10 0.00
C VAL A 69 -21.79 -4.03 -1.13
N LEU A 70 -21.13 -5.15 -1.45
CA LEU A 70 -20.27 -5.22 -2.62
C LEU A 70 -21.08 -5.73 -3.81
N PRO A 71 -21.36 -4.92 -4.85
CA PRO A 71 -21.82 -5.49 -6.11
C PRO A 71 -20.72 -6.44 -6.55
N VAL A 72 -21.02 -7.74 -6.48
CA VAL A 72 -20.13 -8.86 -6.72
C VAL A 72 -19.10 -8.48 -7.76
N LEU A 73 -17.87 -8.22 -7.30
CA LEU A 73 -16.73 -7.98 -8.16
C LEU A 73 -16.68 -9.15 -9.14
N LYS A 74 -17.12 -8.92 -10.38
CA LYS A 74 -16.87 -9.82 -11.50
C LYS A 74 -15.35 -9.87 -11.66
N ARG A 75 -14.70 -10.79 -10.94
CA ARG A 75 -13.26 -11.00 -11.02
C ARG A 75 -12.96 -11.51 -12.44
N LYS A 76 -12.40 -10.64 -13.29
CA LYS A 76 -11.60 -11.12 -14.44
C LYS A 76 -10.47 -12.01 -13.89
N PRO A 77 -10.12 -13.13 -14.55
CA PRO A 77 -9.09 -14.02 -14.06
C PRO A 77 -7.76 -13.27 -13.97
N ARG A 78 -7.20 -13.20 -12.76
CA ARG A 78 -5.90 -12.57 -12.50
C ARG A 78 -4.78 -13.52 -12.93
N ALA A 79 -4.10 -13.20 -14.02
CA ALA A 79 -2.75 -13.68 -14.25
C ALA A 79 -1.77 -12.87 -13.38
N GLY A 80 -1.00 -13.54 -12.52
CA GLY A 80 0.16 -12.99 -11.80
C GLY A 80 -0.15 -12.13 -10.57
N ARG A 81 0.18 -12.62 -9.37
CA ARG A 81 -0.03 -11.94 -8.08
C ARG A 81 0.98 -10.81 -7.84
N ALA A 82 0.48 -9.61 -7.54
CA ALA A 82 1.21 -8.47 -6.95
C ALA A 82 0.94 -8.39 -5.44
N GLY A 83 1.98 -8.10 -4.65
CA GLY A 83 1.90 -7.88 -3.21
C GLY A 83 2.01 -6.39 -2.84
N GLY A 84 1.10 -5.95 -1.97
CA GLY A 84 1.25 -4.90 -0.95
C GLY A 84 1.34 -3.43 -1.39
N HIS A 85 0.21 -2.72 -1.39
CA HIS A 85 0.17 -1.25 -1.26
C HIS A 85 -0.55 -0.86 0.04
N VAL A 86 0.13 -0.11 0.90
CA VAL A 86 -0.48 0.85 1.81
C VAL A 86 -0.18 2.24 1.26
N ALA A 87 -1.22 2.90 0.74
CA ALA A 87 -1.30 4.34 0.59
C ALA A 87 -2.77 4.70 0.41
N GLY A 88 -3.45 4.97 1.53
CA GLY A 88 -4.77 5.58 1.53
C GLY A 88 -4.64 7.06 1.19
N GLY A 89 -4.88 7.40 -0.08
CA GLY A 89 -5.23 8.77 -0.48
C GLY A 89 -6.75 8.86 -0.63
N ARG A 90 -7.40 9.82 0.04
CA ARG A 90 -8.80 10.17 -0.28
C ARG A 90 -8.81 10.76 -1.70
N ALA A 91 -9.59 10.17 -2.59
CA ALA A 91 -9.83 10.74 -3.92
C ALA A 91 -10.38 12.17 -3.74
N THR A 92 -9.72 13.14 -4.37
CA THR A 92 -10.12 14.55 -4.34
C THR A 92 -11.01 14.86 -5.56
N ALA A 93 -11.68 16.01 -5.55
CA ALA A 93 -12.46 16.46 -6.71
C ALA A 93 -11.60 16.62 -7.99
N ALA A 94 -10.28 16.76 -7.86
CA ALA A 94 -9.34 16.79 -8.99
C ALA A 94 -9.17 15.42 -9.68
N ASP A 95 -9.51 14.31 -9.02
CA ASP A 95 -9.41 12.97 -9.62
C ASP A 95 -10.50 12.70 -10.68
N ALA A 96 -11.55 13.52 -10.74
CA ALA A 96 -12.66 13.34 -11.68
C ALA A 96 -12.28 13.62 -13.15
N ASP A 97 -11.24 14.42 -13.40
CA ASP A 97 -10.77 14.77 -14.74
C ASP A 97 -9.61 13.88 -15.22
N ARG A 98 -9.05 13.05 -14.32
CA ARG A 98 -7.93 12.15 -14.63
C ARG A 98 -8.42 10.95 -15.46
N SER A 99 -8.43 11.12 -16.77
CA SER A 99 -8.76 10.04 -17.70
C SER A 99 -7.52 9.20 -18.01
N PRO A 100 -7.51 7.88 -17.78
CA PRO A 100 -6.40 7.03 -18.21
C PRO A 100 -6.10 7.08 -19.71
N SER A 101 -6.99 7.65 -20.53
CA SER A 101 -6.78 7.87 -21.97
C SER A 101 -6.09 9.20 -22.29
N ASP A 102 -5.74 10.00 -21.28
CA ASP A 102 -5.02 11.25 -21.46
C ASP A 102 -3.70 11.02 -22.23
N PRO A 103 -3.46 11.77 -23.33
CA PRO A 103 -2.26 11.58 -24.15
C PRO A 103 -0.95 11.76 -23.37
N THR A 104 -0.90 12.72 -22.44
CA THR A 104 0.29 12.97 -21.63
C THR A 104 0.54 11.85 -20.64
N PHE A 105 -0.51 11.37 -19.97
CA PHE A 105 -0.43 10.21 -19.11
C PHE A 105 0.06 8.96 -19.85
N GLN A 106 -0.44 8.71 -21.07
CA GLN A 106 0.00 7.58 -21.88
C GLN A 106 1.47 7.68 -22.31
N ARG A 107 1.96 8.89 -22.64
CA ARG A 107 3.39 9.13 -22.90
C ARG A 107 4.23 8.80 -21.68
N LEU A 108 3.90 9.38 -20.51
CA LEU A 108 4.63 9.13 -19.27
C LEU A 108 4.59 7.66 -18.86
N ARG A 109 3.46 6.99 -19.07
CA ARG A 109 3.30 5.55 -18.80
C ARG A 109 4.20 4.70 -19.70
N THR A 110 4.32 5.06 -20.98
CA THR A 110 5.19 4.40 -21.95
C THR A 110 6.65 4.61 -21.58
N LEU A 111 7.06 5.85 -21.29
CA LEU A 111 8.41 6.17 -20.85
C LEU A 111 8.79 5.40 -19.58
N ARG A 112 7.92 5.41 -18.58
CA ARG A 112 8.13 4.68 -17.32
C ARG A 112 8.35 3.20 -17.57
N LYS A 113 7.58 2.60 -18.48
CA LYS A 113 7.74 1.18 -18.85
C LYS A 113 9.10 0.93 -19.48
N GLN A 114 9.54 1.76 -20.41
CA GLN A 114 10.86 1.63 -21.05
C GLN A 114 12.00 1.68 -20.03
N LEU A 115 11.96 2.65 -19.11
CA LEU A 115 12.97 2.79 -18.04
C LEU A 115 12.98 1.59 -17.09
N ALA A 116 11.79 1.07 -16.77
CA ALA A 116 11.63 -0.08 -15.89
C ALA A 116 12.13 -1.39 -16.55
N ASP A 117 11.78 -1.60 -17.83
CA ASP A 117 12.21 -2.73 -18.63
C ASP A 117 13.75 -2.73 -18.78
N ALA A 118 14.36 -1.57 -19.04
CA ALA A 118 15.82 -1.42 -19.12
C ALA A 118 16.56 -1.81 -17.83
N ARG A 119 15.88 -1.73 -16.68
CA ARG A 119 16.44 -2.08 -15.36
C ARG A 119 15.96 -3.43 -14.82
N GLY A 120 15.09 -4.13 -15.55
CA GLY A 120 14.51 -5.41 -15.12
C GLY A 120 13.63 -5.28 -13.86
N VAL A 121 13.04 -4.11 -13.62
CA VAL A 121 12.18 -3.85 -12.46
C VAL A 121 10.74 -3.58 -12.90
N PRO A 122 9.73 -3.85 -12.06
CA PRO A 122 8.36 -3.44 -12.34
C PRO A 122 8.22 -1.90 -12.49
N ALA A 123 7.36 -1.45 -13.41
CA ALA A 123 7.18 -0.02 -13.74
C ALA A 123 6.85 0.88 -12.54
N TYR A 124 6.08 0.37 -11.56
CA TYR A 124 5.71 1.14 -10.38
C TYR A 124 6.90 1.50 -9.47
N ILE A 125 8.06 0.81 -9.62
CA ILE A 125 9.28 1.10 -8.86
C ILE A 125 9.90 2.42 -9.31
N VAL A 126 9.79 2.75 -10.61
CA VAL A 126 10.20 4.06 -11.14
C VAL A 126 9.30 5.13 -10.51
N PHE A 127 8.02 5.13 -10.86
CA PHE A 127 6.99 6.00 -10.28
C PHE A 127 5.63 5.28 -10.21
N SER A 128 4.81 5.55 -9.19
CA SER A 128 3.42 5.04 -9.16
C SER A 128 2.54 5.80 -10.16
N ASP A 129 1.36 5.27 -10.49
CA ASP A 129 0.40 5.97 -11.37
C ASP A 129 -0.02 7.32 -10.77
N GLN A 130 -0.11 7.42 -9.44
CA GLN A 130 -0.39 8.67 -8.73
C GLN A 130 0.69 9.73 -9.01
N VAL A 131 1.97 9.36 -8.93
CA VAL A 131 3.07 10.30 -9.20
C VAL A 131 3.03 10.81 -10.65
N LEU A 132 2.63 9.96 -11.61
CA LEU A 132 2.48 10.40 -13.00
C LEU A 132 1.37 11.44 -13.15
N TRP A 133 0.26 11.28 -12.43
CA TRP A 133 -0.80 12.28 -12.39
C TRP A 133 -0.35 13.56 -11.70
N ASP A 134 0.31 13.45 -10.56
CA ASP A 134 0.80 14.62 -9.83
C ASP A 134 1.84 15.40 -10.66
N LEU A 135 2.64 14.72 -11.51
CA LEU A 135 3.53 15.37 -12.49
C LEU A 135 2.76 16.14 -13.58
N ILE A 136 1.62 15.61 -14.04
CA ILE A 136 0.76 16.26 -15.04
C ILE A 136 0.07 17.48 -14.45
N ASP A 137 -0.37 17.37 -13.20
CA ASP A 137 -1.09 18.43 -12.50
C ASP A 137 -0.15 19.58 -12.10
N LEU A 138 1.05 19.26 -11.61
CA LEU A 138 2.02 20.26 -11.14
C LEU A 138 2.93 20.81 -12.25
N ARG A 139 3.09 20.08 -13.36
CA ARG A 139 3.97 20.42 -14.51
C ARG A 139 5.31 21.05 -14.09
N PRO A 140 6.15 20.35 -13.31
CA PRO A 140 7.44 20.88 -12.91
C PRO A 140 8.31 21.17 -14.14
N GLY A 141 8.87 22.37 -14.21
CA GLY A 141 9.80 22.80 -15.26
C GLY A 141 11.28 22.67 -14.84
N SER A 142 11.53 22.35 -13.57
CA SER A 142 12.88 22.18 -13.02
C SER A 142 12.98 20.98 -12.08
N PRO A 143 14.21 20.43 -11.87
CA PRO A 143 14.43 19.36 -10.90
C PRO A 143 13.98 19.72 -9.47
N GLU A 144 14.15 20.99 -9.08
CA GLU A 144 13.73 21.48 -7.75
C GLU A 144 12.22 21.47 -7.58
N GLU A 145 11.46 21.81 -8.62
CA GLU A 145 10.00 21.72 -8.62
C GLU A 145 9.53 20.27 -8.60
N MET A 146 10.24 19.38 -9.28
CA MET A 146 9.92 17.95 -9.31
C MET A 146 10.08 17.29 -7.92
N LEU A 147 10.97 17.78 -7.06
CA LEU A 147 11.08 17.34 -5.66
C LEU A 147 9.88 17.73 -4.79
N ARG A 148 9.05 18.69 -5.22
CA ARG A 148 7.81 19.05 -4.52
C ARG A 148 6.68 18.05 -4.78
N VAL A 149 6.83 17.18 -5.77
CA VAL A 149 5.85 16.14 -6.12
C VAL A 149 5.91 15.01 -5.09
N PRO A 150 4.81 14.68 -4.40
CA PRO A 150 4.78 13.60 -3.43
C PRO A 150 5.22 12.26 -4.05
N GLY A 151 6.19 11.58 -3.42
CA GLY A 151 6.71 10.30 -3.92
C GLY A 151 7.92 10.40 -4.85
N ILE A 152 8.41 11.61 -5.13
CA ILE A 152 9.69 11.86 -5.81
C ILE A 152 10.72 12.33 -4.76
N GLY A 153 11.70 11.47 -4.49
CA GLY A 153 12.84 11.79 -3.62
C GLY A 153 14.12 12.05 -4.42
N PRO A 154 15.20 12.52 -3.76
CA PRO A 154 16.47 12.87 -4.41
C PRO A 154 17.05 11.76 -5.30
N ALA A 155 17.03 10.51 -4.82
CA ALA A 155 17.54 9.37 -5.59
C ALA A 155 16.75 9.10 -6.87
N LYS A 156 15.42 9.30 -6.85
CA LYS A 156 14.59 9.13 -8.05
C LYS A 156 14.75 10.29 -9.01
N LEU A 157 14.92 11.50 -8.48
CA LEU A 157 15.19 12.69 -9.27
C LEU A 157 16.53 12.55 -10.03
N GLU A 158 17.59 12.14 -9.35
CA GLU A 158 18.90 11.92 -9.97
C GLU A 158 18.83 10.86 -11.08
N GLN A 159 18.03 9.82 -10.88
CA GLN A 159 17.96 8.69 -11.81
C GLN A 159 17.02 8.88 -13.00
N TYR A 160 15.95 9.66 -12.83
CA TYR A 160 14.86 9.74 -13.81
C TYR A 160 14.39 11.17 -14.08
N GLY A 161 14.84 12.16 -13.32
CA GLY A 161 14.33 13.53 -13.34
C GLY A 161 14.41 14.16 -14.73
N ASP A 162 15.60 14.19 -15.32
CA ASP A 162 15.83 14.81 -16.63
C ASP A 162 14.92 14.21 -17.71
N VAL A 163 14.84 12.88 -17.77
CA VAL A 163 14.06 12.16 -18.80
C VAL A 163 12.56 12.46 -18.68
N PHE A 164 12.04 12.58 -17.45
CA PHE A 164 10.63 12.90 -17.23
C PHE A 164 10.34 14.40 -17.42
N LEU A 165 11.28 15.29 -17.08
CA LEU A 165 11.16 16.73 -17.36
C LEU A 165 11.16 16.99 -18.88
N ASP A 166 11.96 16.25 -19.64
CA ASP A 166 11.95 16.33 -21.11
C ASP A 166 10.61 15.85 -21.67
N ALA A 167 10.13 14.69 -21.22
CA ALA A 167 8.85 14.15 -21.66
C ALA A 167 7.64 15.03 -21.30
N LEU A 168 7.74 15.82 -20.23
CA LEU A 168 6.73 16.83 -19.86
C LEU A 168 6.80 18.08 -20.73
N ARG A 169 7.99 18.47 -21.24
CA ARG A 169 8.18 19.63 -22.13
C ARG A 169 7.78 19.36 -23.58
N GLU A 170 7.79 18.10 -24.01
CA GLU A 170 7.42 17.67 -25.36
C GLU A 170 5.90 17.65 -25.65
N GLY A 171 5.05 18.11 -24.73
CA GLY A 171 3.59 18.19 -24.90
C GLY A 171 3.01 19.53 -24.44
#